data_AF-A0AAW1E152-F1
#
_entry.id   AF-A0AAW1E152-F1
#
_cell.length_a   1.000
_cell.length_b   1.000
_cell.length_c   1.000
_cell.angle_alpha   90.00
_cell.angle_beta   90.00
_cell.angle_gamma   90.00
#
_symmetry.space_group_name_H-M   'P 1'
#
loop_
_entity.id
_entity.type
_entity.pdbx_description
1 polymer ?
#
loop_
_entity_poly.entity_id
_entity_poly.type
_entity_poly.pdbx_seq_one_letter_code
_entity_poly.pdbx_strand_id
1 'polypeptide(L)'
;MKACLTAILEVLQRQYSAYFKMDVTEKLKEETRSARSHNIDAEEIMGIFSASQKKAPHATVCFLSCRMRAKKNRTVKYLDGLSTEKKESLLRKAVTYGRKQRDRRRIKQKELRDEIVRRQEAKQQKKEDKERKDLEKKLKKGGLENVLKSVPDISEEDQIKVTEILDGKLVGRRLVHVWSEESGSITYNGKVEKFRKASGKYKIGYWQEDEDYDDATDWEMCKNALAVDLLLGDLLLTD
;
A
#
# COMPACT_ATOMS: atom_id res chain seq x y z
N MET A 1 25.12 -4.14 37.34
CA MET A 1 24.25 -4.91 38.26
C MET A 1 23.43 -3.99 39.19
N LYS A 2 24.06 -3.04 39.91
CA LYS A 2 23.33 -2.05 40.75
C LYS A 2 22.24 -1.26 39.98
N ALA A 3 22.56 -0.74 38.79
CA ALA A 3 21.59 0.03 37.99
C ALA A 3 20.34 -0.76 37.58
N CYS A 4 20.48 -2.05 37.26
CA CYS A 4 19.34 -2.91 36.93
C CYS A 4 18.46 -3.18 38.16
N LEU A 5 19.06 -3.36 39.33
CA LEU A 5 18.32 -3.55 40.59
C LEU A 5 17.55 -2.28 40.98
N THR A 6 18.15 -1.09 40.79
CA THR A 6 17.47 0.18 41.03
C THR A 6 16.28 0.37 40.10
N ALA A 7 16.42 0.05 38.81
CA ALA A 7 15.33 0.14 37.84
C ALA A 7 14.19 -0.86 38.15
N ILE A 8 14.52 -2.08 38.62
CA ILE A 8 13.50 -3.05 39.06
C ILE A 8 12.74 -2.52 40.28
N LEU A 9 13.45 -1.94 41.25
CA LEU A 9 12.84 -1.34 42.42
C LEU A 9 11.90 -0.17 42.05
N GLU A 10 12.31 0.71 41.13
CA GLU A 10 11.46 1.80 40.65
C GLU A 10 10.18 1.28 39.97
N VAL A 11 10.28 0.23 39.15
CA VAL A 11 9.13 -0.37 38.48
C VAL A 11 8.19 -1.02 39.49
N LEU A 12 8.72 -1.79 40.43
CA LEU A 12 7.92 -2.42 41.49
C LEU A 12 7.24 -1.36 42.35
N GLN A 13 7.96 -0.32 42.75
CA GLN A 13 7.40 0.75 43.57
C GLN A 13 6.34 1.53 42.79
N ARG A 14 6.52 1.77 41.49
CA ARG A 14 5.50 2.39 40.64
C ARG A 14 4.24 1.52 40.51
N GLN A 15 4.38 0.21 40.33
CA GLN A 15 3.23 -0.68 40.16
C GLN A 15 2.49 -0.96 41.47
N TYR A 16 3.20 -1.15 42.57
CA TYR A 16 2.60 -1.58 43.84
C TYR A 16 2.29 -0.42 44.80
N SER A 17 2.88 0.78 44.61
CA SER A 17 2.59 1.93 45.50
C SER A 17 1.13 2.33 45.52
N ALA A 18 0.41 2.17 44.40
CA ALA A 18 -1.03 2.43 44.35
C ALA A 18 -1.82 1.39 45.18
N TYR A 19 -1.41 0.12 45.19
CA TYR A 19 -2.05 -0.93 46.00
C TYR A 19 -1.85 -0.70 47.50
N PHE A 20 -0.68 -0.20 47.93
CA PHE A 20 -0.41 0.10 49.34
C PHE A 20 -1.09 1.39 49.83
N LYS A 21 -1.46 2.31 48.92
CA LYS A 21 -2.17 3.56 49.22
C LYS A 21 -3.68 3.45 49.03
N MET A 22 -4.18 2.29 48.57
CA MET A 22 -5.59 2.08 48.29
C MET A 22 -6.35 1.83 49.60
N ASP A 23 -7.39 2.60 49.84
CA ASP A 23 -8.22 2.47 51.03
C ASP A 23 -9.22 1.32 50.85
N VAL A 24 -9.15 0.31 51.73
CA VAL A 24 -9.91 -0.94 51.56
C VAL A 24 -11.34 -0.75 52.08
N THR A 25 -12.20 -0.21 51.22
CA THR A 25 -13.63 -0.06 51.47
C THR A 25 -14.40 -1.39 51.41
N GLU A 26 -15.51 -1.51 52.14
CA GLU A 26 -16.33 -2.74 52.17
C GLU A 26 -16.87 -3.14 50.79
N LYS A 27 -17.23 -2.16 49.96
CA LYS A 27 -17.66 -2.40 48.57
C LYS A 27 -16.56 -3.06 47.73
N LEU A 28 -15.31 -2.61 47.90
CA LEU A 28 -14.16 -3.17 47.20
C LEU A 28 -13.85 -4.60 47.68
N LYS A 29 -14.08 -4.92 48.96
CA LYS A 29 -13.98 -6.29 49.48
C LYS A 29 -15.03 -7.21 48.86
N GLU A 30 -16.24 -6.73 48.67
CA GLU A 30 -17.33 -7.50 48.06
C GLU A 30 -17.08 -7.75 46.56
N GLU A 31 -16.65 -6.73 45.82
CA GLU A 31 -16.23 -6.86 44.42
C GLU A 31 -15.03 -7.80 44.27
N THR A 32 -14.03 -7.69 45.14
CA THR A 32 -12.85 -8.58 45.14
C THR A 32 -13.20 -10.02 45.53
N ARG A 33 -14.17 -10.24 46.44
CA ARG A 33 -14.69 -11.59 46.74
C ARG A 33 -15.43 -12.20 45.56
N SER A 34 -16.13 -11.38 44.77
CA SER A 34 -16.80 -11.84 43.55
C SER A 34 -15.82 -12.10 42.39
N ALA A 35 -14.67 -11.43 42.40
CA ALA A 35 -13.59 -11.65 41.46
C ALA A 35 -12.95 -13.01 41.74
N ARG A 36 -13.04 -13.93 40.77
CA ARG A 36 -12.45 -15.26 40.90
C ARG A 36 -10.94 -15.13 41.03
N SER A 37 -10.38 -15.71 42.08
CA SER A 37 -8.97 -15.61 42.49
C SER A 37 -7.97 -16.29 41.53
N HIS A 38 -8.45 -16.96 40.47
CA HIS A 38 -7.63 -17.83 39.65
C HIS A 38 -8.04 -17.76 38.17
N ASN A 39 -7.07 -18.06 37.31
CA ASN A 39 -7.15 -18.15 35.85
C ASN A 39 -8.14 -19.21 35.32
N ILE A 40 -9.03 -19.74 36.16
CA ILE A 40 -9.97 -20.84 35.87
C ILE A 40 -10.85 -20.51 34.67
N ASP A 41 -11.33 -19.27 34.53
CA ASP A 41 -12.16 -18.90 33.37
C ASP A 41 -11.33 -18.89 32.08
N ALA A 42 -10.06 -18.47 32.14
CA ALA A 42 -9.15 -18.53 31.01
C ALA A 42 -8.77 -19.97 30.67
N GLU A 43 -8.49 -20.81 31.68
CA GLU A 43 -8.19 -22.24 31.53
C GLU A 43 -9.40 -23.00 30.98
N GLU A 44 -10.62 -22.67 31.41
CA GLU A 44 -11.85 -23.25 30.88
C GLU A 44 -12.04 -22.87 29.40
N ILE A 45 -11.84 -21.59 29.05
CA ILE A 45 -11.91 -21.13 27.65
C ILE A 45 -10.85 -21.85 26.81
N MET A 46 -9.61 -21.93 27.28
CA MET A 46 -8.52 -22.61 26.57
C MET A 46 -8.76 -24.12 26.46
N GLY A 47 -9.31 -24.75 27.49
CA GLY A 47 -9.69 -26.15 27.49
C GLY A 47 -10.80 -26.45 26.49
N ILE A 48 -11.85 -25.61 26.43
CA ILE A 48 -12.92 -25.73 25.44
C ILE A 48 -12.38 -25.50 24.03
N PHE A 49 -11.50 -24.52 23.83
CA PHE A 49 -10.87 -24.24 22.54
C PHE A 49 -10.03 -25.44 22.07
N SER A 50 -9.13 -25.93 22.92
CA SER A 50 -8.25 -27.08 22.64
C SER A 50 -9.06 -28.34 22.31
N ALA A 51 -10.09 -28.66 23.11
CA ALA A 51 -10.98 -29.78 22.84
C ALA A 51 -11.74 -29.63 21.52
N SER A 52 -12.19 -28.42 21.19
CA SER A 52 -12.93 -28.15 19.95
C SER A 52 -12.02 -28.20 18.72
N GLN A 53 -10.79 -27.72 18.82
CA GLN A 53 -9.76 -27.81 17.77
C GLN A 53 -9.35 -29.27 17.52
N LYS A 54 -9.15 -30.06 18.58
CA LYS A 54 -8.86 -31.51 18.45
C LYS A 54 -10.00 -32.25 17.73
N LYS A 55 -11.25 -31.90 18.02
CA LYS A 55 -12.43 -32.53 17.39
C LYS A 55 -12.64 -32.08 15.95
N ALA A 56 -12.25 -30.86 15.60
CA ALA A 56 -12.41 -30.31 14.25
C ALA A 56 -11.18 -29.50 13.84
N PRO A 57 -10.09 -30.17 13.39
CA PRO A 57 -8.82 -29.51 13.09
C PRO A 57 -8.90 -28.48 11.96
N HIS A 58 -9.78 -28.73 10.99
CA HIS A 58 -9.99 -27.86 9.83
C HIS A 58 -11.00 -26.73 10.09
N ALA A 59 -11.56 -26.64 11.30
CA ALA A 59 -12.50 -25.57 11.62
C ALA A 59 -11.77 -24.23 11.76
N THR A 60 -12.38 -23.16 11.24
CA THR A 60 -11.85 -21.82 11.42
C THR A 60 -11.96 -21.38 12.89
N VAL A 61 -11.02 -20.55 13.34
CA VAL A 61 -11.05 -19.96 14.71
C VAL A 61 -12.37 -19.20 14.95
N CYS A 62 -12.90 -18.54 13.92
CA CYS A 62 -14.19 -17.86 14.01
C CYS A 62 -15.35 -18.83 14.28
N PHE A 63 -15.38 -19.98 13.59
CA PHE A 63 -16.38 -21.02 13.86
C PHE A 63 -16.25 -21.57 15.28
N LEU A 64 -15.03 -21.89 15.72
CA LEU A 64 -14.77 -22.42 17.06
C LEU A 64 -15.18 -21.43 18.14
N SER A 65 -14.78 -20.16 18.02
CA SER A 65 -15.17 -19.10 18.96
C SER A 65 -16.68 -18.89 19.03
N CYS A 66 -17.40 -18.90 17.90
CA CYS A 66 -18.85 -18.81 17.88
C CYS A 66 -19.49 -20.00 18.62
N ARG A 67 -19.01 -21.22 18.38
CA ARG A 67 -19.47 -22.42 19.06
C ARG A 67 -19.22 -22.37 20.57
N MET A 68 -18.04 -21.90 20.98
CA MET A 68 -17.67 -21.72 22.39
C MET A 68 -18.61 -20.74 23.09
N ARG A 69 -18.86 -19.57 22.48
CA ARG A 69 -19.81 -18.58 22.99
C ARG A 69 -21.22 -19.15 23.10
N ALA A 70 -21.68 -19.89 22.09
CA ALA A 70 -22.99 -20.54 22.12
C ALA A 70 -23.10 -21.56 23.28
N LYS A 71 -22.02 -22.31 23.56
CA LYS A 71 -21.99 -23.26 24.68
C LYS A 71 -21.99 -22.55 26.04
N LYS A 72 -21.14 -21.53 26.22
CA LYS A 72 -21.02 -20.76 27.47
C LYS A 72 -22.32 -20.01 27.79
N ASN A 73 -22.93 -19.39 26.78
CA ASN A 73 -24.18 -18.63 26.91
C ASN A 73 -25.43 -19.52 26.94
N ARG A 74 -25.28 -20.85 26.92
CA ARG A 74 -26.38 -21.82 26.90
C ARG A 74 -27.40 -21.53 25.78
N THR A 75 -26.93 -21.04 24.64
CA THR A 75 -27.77 -20.55 23.54
C THR A 75 -28.72 -21.63 23.03
N VAL A 76 -28.30 -22.91 23.01
CA VAL A 76 -29.18 -24.03 22.61
C VAL A 76 -30.36 -24.17 23.57
N LYS A 77 -30.12 -24.16 24.89
CA LYS A 77 -31.19 -24.23 25.90
C LYS A 77 -32.14 -23.04 25.79
N TYR A 78 -31.60 -21.85 25.52
CA TYR A 78 -32.42 -20.66 25.27
C TYR A 78 -33.31 -20.83 24.03
N LEU A 79 -32.76 -21.34 22.92
CA LEU A 79 -33.51 -21.58 21.68
C LEU A 79 -34.58 -22.66 21.83
N ASP A 80 -34.34 -23.67 22.68
CA ASP A 80 -35.30 -24.74 22.94
C ASP A 80 -36.45 -24.28 23.84
N GLY A 81 -36.28 -23.20 24.61
CA GLY A 81 -37.34 -22.57 25.40
C GLY A 81 -38.23 -21.59 24.62
N LEU A 82 -37.97 -21.36 23.33
CA LEU A 82 -38.74 -20.47 22.48
C LEU A 82 -39.82 -21.22 21.70
N SER A 83 -40.92 -20.53 21.35
CA SER A 83 -41.90 -21.05 20.41
C SER A 83 -41.26 -21.26 19.02
N THR A 84 -41.77 -22.24 18.28
CA THR A 84 -41.26 -22.62 16.94
C THR A 84 -41.18 -21.43 15.99
N GLU A 85 -42.21 -20.58 15.98
CA GLU A 85 -42.29 -19.36 15.15
C GLU A 85 -41.19 -18.34 15.50
N LYS A 86 -40.95 -18.10 16.79
CA LYS A 86 -39.91 -17.17 17.26
C LYS A 86 -38.51 -17.73 16.97
N LYS A 87 -38.31 -19.04 17.16
CA LYS A 87 -37.06 -19.74 16.83
C LYS A 87 -36.73 -19.61 15.35
N GLU A 88 -37.69 -19.88 14.47
CA GLU A 88 -37.48 -19.80 13.03
C GLU A 88 -37.20 -18.37 12.55
N SER A 89 -37.95 -17.38 13.06
CA SER A 89 -37.72 -15.96 12.77
C SER A 89 -36.30 -15.52 13.16
N LEU A 90 -35.82 -15.96 14.33
CA LEU A 90 -34.49 -15.61 14.83
C LEU A 90 -33.38 -16.27 13.99
N LEU A 91 -33.56 -17.52 13.56
CA LEU A 91 -32.65 -18.19 12.65
C LEU A 91 -32.56 -17.50 11.28
N ARG A 92 -33.71 -17.12 10.69
CA ARG A 92 -33.75 -16.37 9.42
C ARG A 92 -33.02 -15.03 9.53
N LYS A 93 -33.19 -14.30 10.64
CA LYS A 93 -32.46 -13.06 10.91
C LYS A 93 -30.95 -13.31 11.03
N ALA A 94 -30.53 -14.35 11.75
CA ALA A 94 -29.12 -14.70 11.91
C ALA A 94 -28.45 -15.02 10.55
N VAL A 95 -29.13 -15.80 9.70
CA VAL A 95 -28.66 -16.10 8.33
C VAL A 95 -28.53 -14.82 7.50
N THR A 96 -29.51 -13.92 7.60
CA THR A 96 -29.52 -12.64 6.88
C THR A 96 -28.34 -11.75 7.31
N TYR A 97 -28.08 -11.64 8.61
CA TYR A 97 -26.92 -10.90 9.11
C TYR A 97 -25.60 -11.53 8.68
N GLY A 98 -25.51 -12.86 8.69
CA GLY A 98 -24.35 -13.58 8.18
C GLY A 98 -24.07 -13.33 6.69
N ARG A 99 -25.12 -13.18 5.86
CA ARG A 99 -24.98 -12.75 4.46
C ARG A 99 -24.46 -11.32 4.36
N LYS A 100 -25.15 -10.36 5.01
CA LYS A 100 -24.74 -8.94 5.01
C LYS A 100 -23.30 -8.73 5.47
N GLN A 101 -22.85 -9.47 6.48
CA GLN A 101 -21.47 -9.39 6.97
C GLN A 101 -20.45 -9.91 5.93
N ARG A 102 -20.78 -11.00 5.22
CA ARG A 102 -19.92 -11.52 4.14
C ARG A 102 -19.82 -10.54 2.98
N ASP A 103 -20.93 -9.93 2.58
CA ASP A 103 -20.94 -8.95 1.50
C ASP A 103 -20.10 -7.72 1.85
N ARG A 104 -20.28 -7.18 3.07
CA ARG A 104 -19.44 -6.08 3.60
C ARG A 104 -17.97 -6.44 3.61
N ARG A 105 -17.62 -7.67 4.03
CA ARG A 105 -16.23 -8.14 4.04
C ARG A 105 -15.66 -8.22 2.62
N ARG A 106 -16.44 -8.68 1.64
CA ARG A 106 -16.03 -8.76 0.23
C ARG A 106 -15.76 -7.37 -0.34
N ILE A 107 -16.64 -6.41 -0.10
CA ILE A 107 -16.47 -5.01 -0.54
C ILE A 107 -15.19 -4.42 0.07
N LYS A 108 -15.05 -4.50 1.40
CA LYS A 108 -13.86 -3.99 2.09
C LYS A 108 -12.57 -4.65 1.62
N GLN A 109 -12.60 -5.94 1.30
CA GLN A 109 -11.44 -6.65 0.77
C GLN A 109 -11.09 -6.21 -0.65
N LYS A 110 -12.09 -5.85 -1.48
CA LYS A 110 -11.87 -5.26 -2.80
C LYS A 110 -11.22 -3.88 -2.66
N GLU A 111 -11.80 -3.00 -1.85
CA GLU A 111 -11.25 -1.66 -1.57
C GLU A 111 -9.80 -1.73 -1.07
N LEU A 112 -9.50 -2.68 -0.18
CA LEU A 112 -8.13 -2.89 0.32
C LEU A 112 -7.18 -3.35 -0.79
N ARG A 113 -7.62 -4.22 -1.70
CA ARG A 113 -6.81 -4.66 -2.84
C ARG A 113 -6.52 -3.51 -3.79
N ASP A 114 -7.55 -2.73 -4.13
CA ASP A 114 -7.43 -1.59 -5.03
C ASP A 114 -6.46 -0.54 -4.45
N GLU A 115 -6.53 -0.27 -3.14
CA GLU A 115 -5.60 0.62 -2.45
C GLU A 115 -4.16 0.07 -2.38
N ILE A 116 -3.98 -1.25 -2.22
CA ILE A 116 -2.64 -1.87 -2.27
C ILE A 116 -2.03 -1.69 -3.66
N VAL A 117 -2.80 -1.94 -4.72
CA VAL A 117 -2.36 -1.77 -6.11
C VAL A 117 -1.94 -0.33 -6.35
N ARG A 118 -2.80 0.64 -6.00
CA ARG A 118 -2.48 2.08 -6.11
C ARG A 118 -1.17 2.44 -5.37
N ARG A 119 -0.95 1.91 -4.17
CA ARG A 119 0.29 2.16 -3.42
C ARG A 119 1.52 1.52 -4.06
N GLN A 120 1.36 0.35 -4.67
CA GLN A 120 2.44 -0.31 -5.39
C GLN A 120 2.81 0.48 -6.64
N GLU A 121 1.83 0.89 -7.44
CA GLU A 121 2.00 1.75 -8.61
C GLU A 121 2.69 3.07 -8.23
N ALA A 122 2.20 3.77 -7.21
CA ALA A 122 2.83 5.02 -6.75
C ALA A 122 4.27 4.82 -6.23
N LYS A 123 4.57 3.67 -5.62
CA LYS A 123 5.93 3.35 -5.16
C LYS A 123 6.85 3.01 -6.35
N GLN A 124 6.32 2.32 -7.34
CA GLN A 124 7.03 1.97 -8.57
C GLN A 124 7.34 3.23 -9.38
N GLN A 125 6.35 4.11 -9.59
CA GLN A 125 6.54 5.42 -10.22
C GLN A 125 7.61 6.24 -9.50
N LYS A 126 7.60 6.31 -8.17
CA LYS A 126 8.64 7.00 -7.40
C LYS A 126 10.04 6.43 -7.60
N LYS A 127 10.14 5.12 -7.83
CA LYS A 127 11.41 4.45 -8.10
C LYS A 127 11.91 4.82 -9.49
N GLU A 128 11.04 4.76 -10.48
CA GLU A 128 11.31 5.16 -11.86
C GLU A 128 11.70 6.65 -11.96
N ASP A 129 10.95 7.54 -11.29
CA ASP A 129 11.27 8.97 -11.22
C ASP A 129 12.64 9.24 -10.57
N LYS A 130 13.01 8.42 -9.58
CA LYS A 130 14.32 8.52 -8.93
C LYS A 130 15.42 8.08 -9.89
N GLU A 131 15.23 6.96 -10.59
CA GLU A 131 16.15 6.46 -11.60
C GLU A 131 16.32 7.48 -12.74
N ARG A 132 15.21 8.06 -13.25
CA ARG A 132 15.21 9.18 -14.21
C ARG A 132 16.04 10.35 -13.72
N LYS A 133 15.78 10.83 -12.50
CA LYS A 133 16.52 11.97 -11.91
C LYS A 133 18.00 11.67 -11.70
N ASP A 134 18.35 10.45 -11.35
CA ASP A 134 19.74 10.05 -11.15
C ASP A 134 20.49 9.95 -12.50
N LEU A 135 19.84 9.46 -13.57
CA LEU A 135 20.37 9.50 -14.93
C LEU A 135 20.52 10.93 -15.45
N GLU A 136 19.52 11.79 -15.24
CA GLU A 136 19.57 13.20 -15.66
C GLU A 136 20.72 13.94 -14.98
N LYS A 137 20.97 13.67 -13.69
CA LYS A 137 22.12 14.22 -12.94
C LYS A 137 23.45 13.72 -13.50
N LYS A 138 23.55 12.45 -13.91
CA LYS A 138 24.78 11.89 -14.51
C LYS A 138 25.08 12.54 -15.85
N LEU A 139 24.06 12.70 -16.71
CA LEU A 139 24.17 13.44 -17.97
C LEU A 139 24.62 14.89 -17.74
N LYS A 140 24.02 15.58 -16.77
CA LYS A 140 24.40 16.96 -16.42
C LYS A 140 25.86 17.09 -15.95
N LYS A 141 26.39 16.10 -15.22
CA LYS A 141 27.73 16.17 -14.62
C LYS A 141 28.86 15.79 -15.57
N GLY A 142 28.63 14.89 -16.52
CA GLY A 142 29.70 14.47 -17.43
C GLY A 142 29.23 13.75 -18.69
N GLY A 143 28.03 14.09 -19.18
CA GLY A 143 27.53 13.61 -20.46
C GLY A 143 27.29 12.10 -20.52
N LEU A 144 27.29 11.57 -21.74
CA LEU A 144 26.97 10.17 -22.04
C LEU A 144 27.97 9.19 -21.42
N GLU A 145 29.25 9.55 -21.30
CA GLU A 145 30.30 8.69 -20.72
C GLU A 145 30.00 8.26 -19.28
N ASN A 146 29.44 9.16 -18.46
CA ASN A 146 29.07 8.84 -17.07
C ASN A 146 27.81 7.96 -16.98
N VAL A 147 26.94 8.01 -17.99
CA VAL A 147 25.78 7.12 -18.09
C VAL A 147 26.21 5.72 -18.52
N LEU A 148 27.09 5.61 -19.52
CA LEU A 148 27.64 4.32 -19.99
C LEU A 148 28.34 3.53 -18.88
N LYS A 149 29.01 4.20 -17.93
CA LYS A 149 29.58 3.55 -16.73
C LYS A 149 28.54 2.89 -15.82
N SER A 150 27.28 3.34 -15.90
CA SER A 150 26.18 2.89 -15.04
C SER A 150 25.21 1.96 -15.75
N VAL A 151 25.10 2.07 -17.08
CA VAL A 151 24.23 1.27 -17.95
C VAL A 151 25.05 0.88 -19.18
N PRO A 152 25.74 -0.26 -19.15
CA PRO A 152 26.68 -0.65 -20.19
C PRO A 152 26.03 -1.19 -21.48
N ASP A 153 24.74 -1.57 -21.44
CA ASP A 153 24.03 -2.22 -22.55
C ASP A 153 23.21 -1.24 -23.42
N ILE A 154 23.73 -0.03 -23.69
CA ILE A 154 23.06 0.94 -24.58
C ILE A 154 23.52 0.69 -26.03
N SER A 155 22.58 0.54 -26.96
CA SER A 155 22.88 0.34 -28.39
C SER A 155 23.70 1.50 -28.97
N GLU A 156 24.55 1.24 -29.96
CA GLU A 156 25.35 2.29 -30.61
C GLU A 156 24.46 3.34 -31.30
N GLU A 157 23.31 2.93 -31.84
CA GLU A 157 22.32 3.83 -32.44
C GLU A 157 21.75 4.80 -31.40
N ASP A 158 21.41 4.32 -30.21
CA ASP A 158 20.87 5.17 -29.15
C ASP A 158 21.94 6.11 -28.59
N GLN A 159 23.21 5.69 -28.54
CA GLN A 159 24.31 6.57 -28.16
C GLN A 159 24.47 7.76 -29.14
N ILE A 160 24.34 7.50 -30.44
CA ILE A 160 24.37 8.56 -31.48
C ILE A 160 23.19 9.52 -31.27
N LYS A 161 21.96 8.98 -31.15
CA LYS A 161 20.74 9.78 -30.94
C LYS A 161 20.80 10.62 -29.65
N VAL A 162 21.31 10.07 -28.54
CA VAL A 162 21.53 10.83 -27.30
C VAL A 162 22.52 11.96 -27.53
N THR A 163 23.61 11.70 -28.25
CA THR A 163 24.61 12.73 -28.55
C THR A 163 24.01 13.87 -29.39
N GLU A 164 23.18 13.55 -30.40
CA GLU A 164 22.44 14.56 -31.18
C GLU A 164 21.50 15.40 -30.31
N ILE A 165 20.78 14.78 -29.37
CA ILE A 165 19.93 15.49 -28.39
C ILE A 165 20.77 16.46 -27.57
N LEU A 166 21.91 16.01 -27.02
CA LEU A 166 22.76 16.80 -26.14
C LEU A 166 23.44 17.98 -26.88
N ASP A 167 23.75 17.80 -28.16
CA ASP A 167 24.39 18.79 -29.05
C ASP A 167 23.43 19.87 -29.55
N GLY A 168 22.12 19.70 -29.40
CA GLY A 168 21.15 20.68 -29.91
C GLY A 168 20.68 20.43 -31.34
N LYS A 169 20.94 19.24 -31.91
CA LYS A 169 20.76 18.96 -33.35
C LYS A 169 19.37 18.40 -33.71
N LEU A 170 18.44 18.39 -32.77
CA LEU A 170 17.11 17.80 -32.99
C LEU A 170 16.10 18.69 -33.70
N VAL A 171 16.43 19.95 -33.97
CA VAL A 171 15.49 20.94 -34.52
C VAL A 171 14.98 20.48 -35.89
N GLY A 172 13.66 20.46 -36.06
CA GLY A 172 12.97 20.01 -37.26
C GLY A 172 12.57 18.53 -37.25
N ARG A 173 13.13 17.70 -36.35
CA ARG A 173 12.76 16.28 -36.26
C ARG A 173 11.39 16.09 -35.64
N ARG A 174 10.72 15.01 -36.08
CA ARG A 174 9.52 14.50 -35.43
C ARG A 174 9.90 13.47 -34.38
N LEU A 175 9.02 13.28 -33.40
CA LEU A 175 9.20 12.32 -32.32
C LEU A 175 7.85 11.78 -31.88
N VAL A 176 7.88 10.62 -31.24
CA VAL A 176 6.77 10.05 -30.50
C VAL A 176 7.21 9.95 -29.06
N HIS A 177 6.38 10.43 -28.13
CA HIS A 177 6.71 10.51 -26.71
C HIS A 177 5.57 9.95 -25.88
N VAL A 178 5.89 8.99 -25.01
CA VAL A 178 4.94 8.37 -24.08
C VAL A 178 5.04 9.05 -22.73
N TRP A 179 3.92 9.59 -22.24
CA TRP A 179 3.82 10.21 -20.93
C TRP A 179 2.92 9.37 -20.01
N SER A 180 3.33 9.20 -18.76
CA SER A 180 2.50 8.54 -17.73
C SER A 180 1.57 9.55 -17.08
N GLU A 181 0.27 9.43 -17.32
CA GLU A 181 -0.79 10.18 -16.65
C GLU A 181 -1.55 9.31 -15.63
N GLU A 182 -2.44 9.91 -14.83
CA GLU A 182 -3.23 9.20 -13.81
C GLU A 182 -4.11 8.08 -14.37
N SER A 183 -4.47 8.15 -15.65
CA SER A 183 -5.29 7.18 -16.39
C SER A 183 -4.48 6.10 -17.12
N GLY A 184 -3.15 6.22 -17.17
CA GLY A 184 -2.27 5.32 -17.89
C GLY A 184 -1.23 6.05 -18.74
N SER A 185 -0.56 5.31 -19.62
CA SER A 185 0.41 5.87 -20.56
C SER A 185 -0.30 6.41 -21.81
N ILE A 186 -0.10 7.70 -22.10
CA ILE A 186 -0.62 8.37 -23.30
C ILE A 186 0.53 8.62 -24.26
N THR A 187 0.29 8.36 -25.55
CA THR A 187 1.27 8.59 -26.61
C THR A 187 0.98 9.93 -27.29
N TYR A 188 2.00 10.76 -27.39
CA TYR A 188 1.96 12.05 -28.08
C TYR A 188 2.87 12.02 -29.29
N ASN A 189 2.39 12.57 -30.39
CA ASN A 189 3.22 12.96 -31.52
C ASN A 189 3.83 14.32 -31.23
N GLY A 190 5.06 14.55 -31.67
CA GLY A 190 5.76 15.80 -31.42
C GLY A 190 6.66 16.24 -32.56
N LYS A 191 6.91 17.54 -32.62
CA LYS A 191 7.86 18.15 -33.56
C LYS A 191 8.71 19.19 -32.84
N VAL A 192 10.02 19.10 -33.05
CA VAL A 192 10.97 19.99 -32.38
C VAL A 192 11.12 21.29 -33.16
N GLU A 193 10.61 22.38 -32.59
CA GLU A 193 10.59 23.69 -33.25
C GLU A 193 11.89 24.47 -33.08
N LYS A 194 12.46 24.46 -31.88
CA LYS A 194 13.60 25.33 -31.58
C LYS A 194 14.44 24.79 -30.44
N PHE A 195 15.76 24.99 -30.54
CA PHE A 195 16.68 24.78 -29.43
C PHE A 195 17.16 26.11 -28.84
N ARG A 196 16.97 26.29 -27.54
CA ARG A 196 17.43 27.45 -26.77
C ARG A 196 18.76 27.10 -26.09
N LYS A 197 19.88 27.41 -26.77
CA LYS A 197 21.24 27.10 -26.28
C LYS A 197 21.52 27.61 -24.86
N ALA A 198 21.10 28.84 -24.55
CA ALA A 198 21.35 29.46 -23.24
C ALA A 198 20.68 28.72 -22.07
N SER A 199 19.49 28.15 -22.28
CA SER A 199 18.76 27.39 -21.25
C SER A 199 18.91 25.87 -21.38
N GLY A 200 19.50 25.39 -22.48
CA GLY A 200 19.62 23.96 -22.78
C GLY A 200 18.26 23.27 -22.96
N LYS A 201 17.25 24.00 -23.45
CA LYS A 201 15.88 23.51 -23.63
C LYS A 201 15.46 23.49 -25.09
N TYR A 202 14.67 22.48 -25.46
CA TYR A 202 13.93 22.40 -26.71
C TYR A 202 12.52 22.93 -26.52
N LYS A 203 12.01 23.63 -27.53
CA LYS A 203 10.58 23.92 -27.69
C LYS A 203 10.02 22.87 -28.64
N ILE A 204 9.02 22.12 -28.19
CA ILE A 204 8.44 20.98 -28.90
C ILE A 204 6.93 21.18 -28.92
N GLY A 205 6.30 21.16 -30.09
CA GLY A 205 4.84 21.11 -30.21
C GLY A 205 4.39 19.66 -30.11
N TYR A 206 3.47 19.36 -29.20
CA TYR A 206 2.89 18.03 -28.99
C TYR A 206 1.40 18.00 -29.33
N TRP A 207 0.93 16.90 -29.90
CA TRP A 207 -0.48 16.64 -30.22
C TRP A 207 -0.80 15.14 -30.05
N GLN A 208 -2.07 14.81 -29.86
CA GLN A 208 -2.51 13.41 -29.73
C GLN A 208 -2.69 12.70 -31.08
N GLU A 209 -2.93 11.39 -31.06
CA GLU A 209 -3.08 10.59 -32.30
C GLU A 209 -4.28 11.00 -33.15
N ASP A 210 -5.35 11.49 -32.51
CA ASP A 210 -6.57 11.98 -33.16
C ASP A 210 -6.50 13.46 -33.57
N GLU A 211 -5.38 14.13 -33.29
CA GLU A 211 -5.15 15.56 -33.55
C GLU A 211 -4.11 15.76 -34.65
N ASP A 212 -4.06 16.96 -35.23
CA ASP A 212 -3.05 17.35 -36.19
C ASP A 212 -2.04 18.33 -35.57
N TYR A 213 -0.93 18.57 -36.28
CA TYR A 213 0.10 19.52 -35.84
C TYR A 213 -0.44 20.95 -35.65
N ASP A 214 -1.52 21.32 -36.33
CA ASP A 214 -2.14 22.63 -36.18
C ASP A 214 -2.81 22.82 -34.80
N ASP A 215 -3.13 21.72 -34.11
CA ASP A 215 -3.66 21.70 -32.74
C ASP A 215 -2.55 21.53 -31.69
N ALA A 216 -1.28 21.52 -32.12
CA ALA A 216 -0.16 21.22 -31.23
C ALA A 216 0.02 22.24 -30.11
N THR A 217 0.21 21.73 -28.90
CA THR A 217 0.55 22.54 -27.72
C THR A 217 2.05 22.61 -27.54
N ASP A 218 2.59 23.82 -27.43
CA ASP A 218 4.00 24.07 -27.21
C ASP A 218 4.47 23.75 -25.79
N TRP A 219 5.47 22.89 -25.67
CA TRP A 219 6.14 22.54 -24.41
C TRP A 219 7.64 22.82 -24.44
N GLU A 220 8.21 23.15 -23.28
CA GLU A 220 9.65 23.30 -23.10
C GLU A 220 10.26 22.08 -22.40
N MET A 221 11.14 21.36 -23.10
CA MET A 221 11.83 20.17 -22.58
C MET A 221 13.33 20.41 -22.39
N CYS A 222 13.88 19.98 -21.25
CA CYS A 222 15.33 20.02 -21.05
C CYS A 222 16.02 18.95 -21.91
N LYS A 223 17.14 19.28 -22.56
CA LYS A 223 17.89 18.32 -23.39
C LYS A 223 18.32 17.06 -22.62
N ASN A 224 18.63 17.18 -21.33
CA ASN A 224 19.02 16.04 -20.51
C ASN A 224 17.82 15.16 -20.16
N ALA A 225 16.64 15.75 -19.94
CA ALA A 225 15.42 14.99 -19.71
C ALA A 225 15.04 14.22 -20.98
N LEU A 226 15.03 14.90 -22.13
CA LEU A 226 14.73 14.29 -23.43
C LEU A 226 15.69 13.13 -23.78
N ALA A 227 16.97 13.26 -23.44
CA ALA A 227 17.96 12.19 -23.60
C ALA A 227 17.71 11.00 -22.66
N VAL A 228 17.24 11.23 -21.43
CA VAL A 228 16.84 10.16 -20.52
C VAL A 228 15.59 9.45 -21.03
N ASP A 229 14.60 10.21 -21.53
CA ASP A 229 13.36 9.63 -22.06
C ASP A 229 13.63 8.74 -23.27
N LEU A 230 14.61 9.10 -24.12
CA LEU A 230 15.11 8.21 -25.20
C LEU A 230 15.74 6.93 -24.64
N LEU A 231 16.62 7.05 -23.63
CA LEU A 231 17.31 5.89 -23.05
C LEU A 231 16.38 4.92 -22.31
N LEU A 232 15.26 5.41 -21.79
CA LEU A 232 14.25 4.60 -21.13
C LEU A 232 13.19 4.05 -22.09
N GLY A 233 13.26 4.42 -23.37
CA GLY A 233 12.34 3.95 -24.41
C GLY A 233 10.99 4.67 -24.43
N ASP A 234 10.83 5.77 -23.68
CA ASP A 234 9.62 6.58 -23.70
C ASP A 234 9.58 7.56 -24.87
N LEU A 235 10.74 7.84 -25.47
CA LEU A 235 10.89 8.70 -26.62
C LEU A 235 11.40 7.90 -27.81
N LEU A 236 10.77 8.07 -28.96
CA LEU A 236 11.23 7.57 -30.26
C LEU A 236 11.41 8.75 -31.20
N LEU A 237 12.56 8.81 -31.86
CA LEU A 237 12.81 9.79 -32.93
C LEU A 237 12.34 9.20 -34.25
N THR A 238 11.52 9.97 -34.96
CA THR A 238 11.02 9.60 -36.29
C THR A 238 11.59 10.57 -37.32
N ASP A 239 12.06 10.03 -38.44
CA ASP A 239 12.62 10.83 -39.55
C ASP A 239 11.55 11.64 -40.29
#